data_AF-A0A7Y5KYC2-F1
#
_entry.id   AF-A0A7Y5KYC2-F1
#
_cell.length_a   1.000
_cell.length_b   1.000
_cell.length_c   1.000
_cell.angle_alpha   90.00
_cell.angle_beta   90.00
_cell.angle_gamma   90.00
#
_symmetry.space_group_name_H-M   'P 1'
#
loop_
_entity.id
_entity.type
_entity.pdbx_description
1 polymer ?
#
loop_
_entity_poly.entity_id
_entity_poly.type
_entity_poly.pdbx_seq_one_letter_code
_entity_poly.pdbx_strand_id
1 'polypeptide(L)'
;MSETVEADDDFEALRAVQERKRLELGIPATTKAPPSLEAIVSRAGRVWERPNAAAIEARARDASEAEAKRAAERAALAEARRQRAIDRALESVDEAFRWATVGSLGARPRTVNAAKLGCENLDRGAVLVTLAGPSGVGKTTVAAALYRRAVEAMDAPDGEWIAASEIVHRARLAAMRREPFELLERCLEAGVLVLDDLGQEPGGEWKRDIIHLIQRRHARRQITIVTTFLAAPRHGEPCDAVDRYGDGVARRLFEDESLIRFRGDS
;
A
#
# COMPACT_ATOMS: atom_id res chain seq x y z
N MET A 1 -68.19 17.20 -30.63
CA MET A 1 -68.41 15.99 -29.82
C MET A 1 -67.49 16.11 -28.62
N SER A 2 -68.06 16.55 -27.49
CA SER A 2 -67.37 16.83 -26.23
C SER A 2 -67.34 15.57 -25.38
N GLU A 3 -66.16 15.02 -25.13
CA GLU A 3 -65.96 13.90 -24.22
C GLU A 3 -65.60 14.46 -22.84
N THR A 4 -66.58 14.47 -21.94
CA THR A 4 -66.38 14.66 -20.50
C THR A 4 -65.76 13.40 -19.93
N VAL A 5 -64.46 13.44 -19.60
CA VAL A 5 -63.78 12.38 -18.85
C VAL A 5 -64.20 12.49 -17.39
N GLU A 6 -64.94 11.49 -16.90
CA GLU A 6 -65.41 11.36 -15.51
C GLU A 6 -64.20 11.19 -14.58
N ALA A 7 -63.99 12.16 -13.69
CA ALA A 7 -62.87 12.23 -12.73
C ALA A 7 -63.11 11.41 -11.44
N ASP A 8 -64.19 10.62 -11.37
CA ASP A 8 -64.61 9.93 -10.14
C ASP A 8 -63.93 8.56 -9.94
N ASP A 9 -63.58 7.84 -11.01
CA ASP A 9 -62.97 6.50 -10.91
C ASP A 9 -61.53 6.51 -10.34
N ASP A 10 -60.78 7.59 -10.55
CA ASP A 10 -59.40 7.74 -10.06
C ASP A 10 -59.33 7.93 -8.53
N PHE A 11 -60.38 8.50 -7.93
CA PHE A 11 -60.40 8.79 -6.48
C PHE A 11 -60.66 7.54 -5.63
N GLU A 12 -61.50 6.62 -6.10
CA GLU A 12 -61.70 5.33 -5.41
C GLU A 12 -60.46 4.44 -5.49
N ALA A 13 -59.80 4.40 -6.65
CA ALA A 13 -58.55 3.65 -6.84
C ALA A 13 -57.44 4.16 -5.90
N LEU A 14 -57.30 5.48 -5.77
CA LEU A 14 -56.35 6.11 -4.85
C LEU A 14 -56.66 5.80 -3.38
N ARG A 15 -57.93 5.77 -2.97
CA ARG A 15 -58.33 5.38 -1.61
C ARG A 15 -57.95 3.94 -1.31
N ALA A 16 -58.22 3.01 -2.22
CA ALA A 16 -57.88 1.60 -2.05
C ALA A 16 -56.37 1.39 -1.89
N VAL A 17 -55.55 2.12 -2.67
CA VAL A 17 -54.08 2.09 -2.55
C VAL A 17 -53.61 2.66 -1.20
N GLN A 18 -54.19 3.77 -0.76
CA GLN A 18 -53.87 4.38 0.53
C GLN A 18 -54.24 3.48 1.71
N GLU A 19 -55.38 2.80 1.64
CA GLU A 19 -55.88 1.92 2.70
C GLU A 19 -55.05 0.63 2.82
N ARG A 20 -54.64 0.04 1.69
CA ARG A 20 -53.66 -1.07 1.68
C ARG A 20 -52.35 -0.66 2.35
N LYS A 21 -51.82 0.50 2.00
CA LYS A 21 -50.54 1.00 2.54
C LYS A 21 -50.65 1.35 4.03
N ARG A 22 -51.82 1.79 4.49
CA ARG A 22 -52.10 2.03 5.91
C ARG A 22 -52.09 0.74 6.72
N LEU A 23 -52.69 -0.32 6.19
CA LEU A 23 -52.70 -1.65 6.80
C LEU A 23 -51.28 -2.24 6.85
N GLU A 24 -50.50 -2.12 5.79
CA GLU A 24 -49.09 -2.56 5.76
C GLU A 24 -48.21 -1.86 6.81
N LEU A 25 -48.42 -0.56 7.03
CA LEU A 25 -47.63 0.24 7.97
C LEU A 25 -48.13 0.18 9.42
N GLY A 26 -49.17 -0.62 9.71
CA GLY A 26 -49.70 -0.79 11.08
C GLY A 26 -50.28 0.48 11.69
N ILE A 27 -50.73 1.44 10.86
CA ILE A 27 -51.25 2.72 11.33
C ILE A 27 -52.72 2.55 11.74
N PRO A 28 -53.09 2.78 13.02
CA PRO A 28 -54.46 2.62 13.49
C PRO A 28 -55.43 3.58 12.78
N ALA A 29 -56.67 3.15 12.61
CA ALA A 29 -57.72 3.98 12.03
C ALA A 29 -57.94 5.24 12.89
N THR A 30 -57.50 6.39 12.39
CA THR A 30 -57.78 7.67 13.06
C THR A 30 -59.25 8.04 12.81
N THR A 31 -60.06 8.10 13.86
CA THR A 31 -61.45 8.61 13.85
C THR A 31 -61.52 10.13 13.79
N LYS A 32 -60.38 10.82 13.94
CA LYS A 32 -60.31 12.26 13.77
C LYS A 32 -60.26 12.54 12.27
N ALA A 33 -61.29 13.19 11.75
CA ALA A 33 -61.26 13.75 10.41
C ALA A 33 -59.96 14.55 10.26
N PRO A 34 -59.18 14.35 9.18
CA PRO A 34 -57.98 15.14 8.97
C PRO A 34 -58.39 16.62 9.05
N PRO A 35 -57.60 17.47 9.74
CA PRO A 35 -57.89 18.89 9.79
C PRO A 35 -58.07 19.40 8.36
N SER A 36 -59.04 20.29 8.15
CA SER A 36 -59.27 20.89 6.84
C SER A 36 -57.96 21.45 6.31
N LEU A 37 -57.75 21.41 4.99
CA LEU A 37 -56.56 21.99 4.37
C LEU A 37 -56.32 23.44 4.85
N GLU A 38 -57.39 24.21 5.05
CA GLU A 38 -57.35 25.55 5.66
C GLU A 38 -56.79 25.57 7.09
N ALA A 39 -57.15 24.60 7.94
CA ALA A 39 -56.64 24.49 9.31
C ALA A 39 -55.18 24.02 9.37
N ILE A 40 -54.72 23.22 8.40
CA ILE A 40 -53.31 22.85 8.27
C ILE A 40 -52.49 24.05 7.80
N VAL A 41 -52.98 24.78 6.79
CA VAL A 41 -52.32 25.95 6.21
C VAL A 41 -52.25 27.12 7.20
N SER A 42 -53.32 27.38 7.96
CA SER A 42 -53.34 28.46 8.97
C SER A 42 -52.42 28.17 10.15
N ARG A 43 -52.30 26.90 10.57
CA ARG A 43 -51.43 26.48 11.68
C ARG A 43 -49.96 26.40 11.27
N ALA A 44 -49.69 26.15 10.00
CA ALA A 44 -48.32 26.05 9.50
C ALA A 44 -47.62 27.41 9.44
N GLY A 45 -48.34 28.54 9.24
CA GLY A 45 -47.83 29.92 9.28
C GLY A 45 -46.65 30.26 8.35
N ARG A 46 -46.05 29.24 7.74
CA ARG A 46 -44.96 29.30 6.79
C ARG A 46 -45.58 28.87 5.47
N VAL A 47 -45.71 29.85 4.57
CA VAL A 47 -45.90 29.57 3.16
C VAL A 47 -44.75 28.66 2.74
N TRP A 48 -45.04 27.41 2.40
CA TRP A 48 -44.05 26.55 1.76
C TRP A 48 -43.92 27.04 0.32
N GLU A 49 -43.03 27.99 0.09
CA GLU A 49 -42.68 28.42 -1.24
C GLU A 49 -41.98 27.26 -1.94
N ARG A 50 -42.58 26.78 -3.05
CA ARG A 50 -41.90 25.84 -3.94
C ARG A 50 -40.59 26.50 -4.36
N PRO A 51 -39.43 25.88 -4.07
CA PRO A 51 -38.18 26.44 -4.53
C PRO A 51 -38.26 26.57 -6.06
N ASN A 52 -38.02 27.77 -6.57
CA ASN A 52 -37.92 27.97 -8.00
C ASN A 52 -36.70 27.19 -8.55
N ALA A 53 -36.68 26.93 -9.86
CA ALA A 53 -35.60 26.17 -10.49
C ALA A 53 -34.20 26.75 -10.14
N ALA A 54 -34.08 28.08 -10.10
CA ALA A 54 -32.84 28.77 -9.73
C ALA A 54 -32.36 28.45 -8.29
N ALA A 55 -33.28 28.33 -7.32
CA ALA A 55 -32.95 27.97 -5.94
C ALA A 55 -32.54 26.50 -5.79
N ILE A 56 -33.12 25.61 -6.60
CA ILE A 56 -32.70 24.20 -6.66
C ILE A 56 -31.29 24.09 -7.26
N GLU A 57 -31.03 24.78 -8.36
CA GLU A 57 -29.72 24.84 -9.02
C GLU A 57 -28.63 25.46 -8.14
N ALA A 58 -28.96 26.51 -7.38
CA ALA A 58 -28.03 27.12 -6.43
C ALA A 58 -27.64 26.14 -5.32
N ARG A 59 -28.62 25.47 -4.70
CA ARG A 59 -28.35 24.44 -3.68
C ARG A 59 -27.54 23.27 -4.21
N ALA A 60 -27.80 22.84 -5.46
CA ALA A 60 -27.04 21.79 -6.10
C ALA A 60 -25.58 22.21 -6.35
N ARG A 61 -25.34 23.46 -6.76
CA ARG A 61 -23.99 24.03 -6.89
C ARG A 61 -23.27 24.10 -5.54
N ASP A 62 -23.89 24.65 -4.51
CA ASP A 62 -23.31 24.75 -3.16
C ASP A 62 -22.96 23.35 -2.60
N ALA A 63 -23.83 22.36 -2.83
CA ALA A 63 -23.60 20.98 -2.43
C ALA A 63 -22.40 20.36 -3.19
N SER A 64 -22.32 20.58 -4.51
CA SER A 64 -21.21 20.14 -5.35
C SER A 64 -19.88 20.78 -4.95
N GLU A 65 -19.87 22.07 -4.64
CA GLU A 65 -18.68 22.80 -4.19
C GLU A 65 -18.22 22.30 -2.80
N ALA A 66 -19.16 22.07 -1.88
CA ALA A 66 -18.85 21.51 -0.57
C ALA A 66 -18.31 20.08 -0.66
N GLU A 67 -18.83 19.26 -1.57
CA GLU A 67 -18.32 17.91 -1.84
C GLU A 67 -16.91 17.95 -2.44
N ALA A 68 -16.69 18.80 -3.45
CA ALA A 68 -15.38 19.01 -4.06
C ALA A 68 -14.34 19.48 -3.03
N LYS A 69 -14.70 20.41 -2.13
CA LYS A 69 -13.83 20.87 -1.05
C LYS A 69 -13.47 19.74 -0.09
N ARG A 70 -14.44 18.94 0.35
CA ARG A 70 -14.20 17.78 1.22
C ARG A 70 -13.33 16.72 0.54
N ALA A 71 -13.52 16.50 -0.76
CA ALA A 71 -12.69 15.59 -1.53
C ALA A 71 -11.24 16.09 -1.61
N ALA A 72 -11.03 17.40 -1.86
CA ALA A 72 -9.71 18.02 -1.86
C ALA A 72 -9.02 17.93 -0.49
N GLU A 73 -9.74 18.19 0.60
CA GLU A 73 -9.21 18.06 1.97
C GLU A 73 -8.79 16.61 2.29
N ARG A 74 -9.60 15.62 1.88
CA ARG A 74 -9.24 14.20 2.03
C ARG A 74 -8.01 13.82 1.21
N ALA A 75 -7.92 14.30 -0.03
CA ALA A 75 -6.77 14.06 -0.90
C ALA A 75 -5.49 14.67 -0.31
N ALA A 76 -5.56 15.91 0.21
CA ALA A 76 -4.43 16.55 0.88
C ALA A 76 -3.98 15.79 2.14
N LEU A 77 -4.92 15.30 2.95
CA LEU A 77 -4.61 14.47 4.12
C LEU A 77 -4.00 13.12 3.73
N ALA A 78 -4.50 12.49 2.66
CA ALA A 78 -3.95 11.25 2.14
C ALA A 78 -2.50 11.43 1.65
N GLU A 79 -2.22 12.51 0.91
CA GLU A 79 -0.87 12.83 0.44
C GLU A 79 0.07 13.11 1.60
N ALA A 80 -0.37 13.89 2.61
CA ALA A 80 0.45 14.14 3.80
C ALA A 80 0.76 12.86 4.59
N ARG A 81 -0.19 11.92 4.68
CA ARG A 81 0.03 10.60 5.30
C ARG A 81 1.01 9.77 4.49
N ARG A 82 0.86 9.77 3.16
CA ARG A 82 1.73 9.07 2.22
C ARG A 82 3.17 9.56 2.34
N GLN A 83 3.37 10.88 2.33
CA GLN A 83 4.71 11.47 2.48
C GLN A 83 5.37 11.07 3.80
N ARG A 84 4.65 11.13 4.92
CA ARG A 84 5.18 10.71 6.22
C ARG A 84 5.57 9.22 6.25
N ALA A 85 4.82 8.37 5.54
CA ALA A 85 5.13 6.95 5.46
C ALA A 85 6.42 6.70 4.66
N ILE A 86 6.64 7.44 3.56
CA ILE A 86 7.90 7.43 2.81
C ILE A 86 9.05 7.89 3.70
N ASP A 87 8.89 9.03 4.40
CA ASP A 87 9.93 9.57 5.27
C ASP A 87 10.33 8.55 6.34
N ARG A 88 9.35 7.93 7.01
CA ARG A 88 9.57 6.86 8.00
C ARG A 88 10.32 5.66 7.40
N ALA A 89 9.95 5.21 6.20
CA ALA A 89 10.63 4.11 5.54
C ALA A 89 12.09 4.47 5.21
N LEU A 90 12.36 5.71 4.82
CA LEU A 90 13.72 6.21 4.52
C LEU A 90 14.57 6.45 5.78
N GLU A 91 13.96 6.66 6.95
CA GLU A 91 14.68 6.73 8.23
C GLU A 91 15.41 5.43 8.57
N SER A 92 14.90 4.27 8.13
CA SER A 92 15.58 2.98 8.32
C SER A 92 16.86 2.83 7.50
N VAL A 93 16.99 3.59 6.40
CA VAL A 93 18.18 3.57 5.54
C VAL A 93 19.30 4.33 6.23
N ASP A 94 20.53 3.81 6.15
CA ASP A 94 21.72 4.51 6.62
C ASP A 94 21.85 5.89 5.94
N GLU A 95 22.12 6.92 6.75
CA GLU A 95 22.23 8.32 6.34
C GLU A 95 23.19 8.51 5.15
N ALA A 96 24.28 7.73 5.10
CA ALA A 96 25.28 7.79 4.04
C ALA A 96 24.72 7.41 2.65
N PHE A 97 23.58 6.71 2.58
CA PHE A 97 22.96 6.26 1.34
C PHE A 97 21.57 6.86 1.08
N ARG A 98 20.99 7.62 2.02
CA ARG A 98 19.66 8.26 1.84
C ARG A 98 19.59 9.19 0.64
N TRP A 99 20.71 9.80 0.22
CA TRP A 99 20.76 10.67 -0.97
C TRP A 99 20.55 9.90 -2.30
N ALA A 100 20.70 8.58 -2.30
CA ALA A 100 20.69 7.78 -3.51
C ALA A 100 19.28 7.69 -4.11
N THR A 101 19.17 8.08 -5.38
CA THR A 101 17.97 7.94 -6.22
C THR A 101 18.42 7.44 -7.58
N VAL A 102 17.53 6.81 -8.36
CA VAL A 102 17.89 6.31 -9.70
C VAL A 102 18.45 7.43 -10.60
N GLY A 103 17.96 8.66 -10.43
CA GLY A 103 18.45 9.84 -11.15
C GLY A 103 19.79 10.39 -10.62
N SER A 104 20.07 10.31 -9.31
CA SER A 104 21.30 10.88 -8.73
C SER A 104 22.54 10.00 -8.92
N LEU A 105 22.38 8.75 -9.36
CA LEU A 105 23.49 7.82 -9.64
C LEU A 105 24.33 8.15 -10.88
N GLY A 106 23.95 9.18 -11.65
CA GLY A 106 24.48 9.52 -12.99
C GLY A 106 26.00 9.59 -13.15
N ALA A 107 26.75 9.75 -12.05
CA ALA A 107 28.22 9.83 -12.07
C ALA A 107 28.92 8.49 -12.36
N ARG A 108 28.25 7.34 -12.19
CA ARG A 108 28.86 6.01 -12.38
C ARG A 108 27.98 5.16 -13.31
N PRO A 109 28.36 4.96 -14.60
CA PRO A 109 27.53 4.26 -15.59
C PRO A 109 27.07 2.88 -15.13
N ARG A 110 27.93 2.17 -14.39
CA ARG A 110 27.63 0.86 -13.83
C ARG A 110 26.50 0.86 -12.81
N THR A 111 26.50 1.80 -11.85
CA THR A 111 25.43 1.88 -10.84
C THR A 111 24.12 2.33 -11.48
N VAL A 112 24.19 3.22 -12.48
CA VAL A 112 23.03 3.62 -13.27
C VAL A 112 22.42 2.44 -14.00
N ASN A 113 23.23 1.65 -14.71
CA ASN A 113 22.75 0.47 -15.45
C ASN A 113 22.17 -0.60 -14.52
N ALA A 114 22.82 -0.85 -13.38
CA ALA A 114 22.32 -1.76 -12.36
C ALA A 114 20.98 -1.28 -11.77
N ALA A 115 20.85 0.03 -11.48
CA ALA A 115 19.60 0.59 -10.99
C ALA A 115 18.49 0.50 -12.04
N LYS A 116 18.77 0.77 -13.33
CA LYS A 116 17.80 0.61 -14.42
C LYS A 116 17.33 -0.83 -14.54
N LEU A 117 18.25 -1.79 -14.56
CA LEU A 117 17.90 -3.21 -14.61
C LEU A 117 17.08 -3.65 -13.39
N GLY A 118 17.43 -3.18 -12.19
CA GLY A 118 16.66 -3.45 -10.98
C GLY A 118 15.25 -2.86 -11.04
N CYS A 119 15.10 -1.65 -11.59
CA CYS A 119 13.79 -1.04 -11.83
C CYS A 119 12.96 -1.87 -12.81
N GLU A 120 13.55 -2.27 -13.93
CA GLU A 120 12.88 -3.11 -14.93
C GLU A 120 12.43 -4.45 -14.35
N ASN A 121 13.23 -5.07 -13.49
CA ASN A 121 12.88 -6.30 -12.80
C ASN A 121 11.68 -6.11 -11.86
N LEU A 122 11.69 -5.04 -11.06
CA LEU A 122 10.57 -4.70 -10.17
C LEU A 122 9.29 -4.40 -10.96
N ASP A 123 9.41 -3.65 -12.07
CA ASP A 123 8.27 -3.32 -12.94
C ASP A 123 7.67 -4.57 -13.62
N ARG A 124 8.49 -5.60 -13.86
CA ARG A 124 8.03 -6.93 -14.33
C ARG A 124 7.42 -7.80 -13.23
N GLY A 125 7.36 -7.31 -11.99
CA GLY A 125 6.79 -8.03 -10.86
C GLY A 125 7.77 -8.98 -10.16
N ALA A 126 9.08 -8.79 -10.32
CA ALA A 126 10.07 -9.48 -9.52
C ALA A 126 9.91 -9.10 -8.03
N VAL A 127 9.84 -10.12 -7.17
CA VAL A 127 9.69 -9.95 -5.72
C VAL A 127 11.03 -10.03 -4.98
N LEU A 128 12.09 -10.40 -5.70
CA LEU A 128 13.45 -10.49 -5.20
C LEU A 128 14.38 -9.85 -6.22
N VAL A 129 15.28 -8.98 -5.76
CA VAL A 129 16.37 -8.42 -6.56
C VAL A 129 17.66 -8.57 -5.77
N THR A 130 18.63 -9.30 -6.33
CA THR A 130 19.89 -9.59 -5.68
C THR A 130 21.02 -8.83 -6.37
N LEU A 131 21.69 -7.96 -5.62
CA LEU A 131 22.88 -7.23 -6.04
C LEU A 131 24.11 -7.99 -5.52
N ALA A 132 24.79 -8.73 -6.39
CA ALA A 132 25.91 -9.59 -6.00
C ALA A 132 27.24 -9.09 -6.56
N GLY A 133 28.28 -8.99 -5.73
CA GLY A 133 29.64 -8.67 -6.18
C GLY A 133 30.56 -8.12 -5.08
N PRO A 134 31.83 -7.80 -5.40
CA PRO A 134 32.83 -7.35 -4.42
C PRO A 134 32.40 -6.11 -3.62
N SER A 135 33.03 -5.87 -2.47
CA SER A 135 32.80 -4.65 -1.69
C SER A 135 33.24 -3.39 -2.43
N GLY A 136 32.62 -2.24 -2.13
CA GLY A 136 32.99 -0.94 -2.70
C GLY A 136 32.47 -0.64 -4.13
N VAL A 137 31.83 -1.60 -4.79
CA VAL A 137 31.35 -1.45 -6.18
C VAL A 137 30.00 -0.72 -6.34
N GLY A 138 29.40 -0.23 -5.24
CA GLY A 138 28.15 0.55 -5.26
C GLY A 138 26.85 -0.25 -5.13
N LYS A 139 26.90 -1.50 -4.65
CA LYS A 139 25.70 -2.34 -4.43
C LYS A 139 24.71 -1.67 -3.47
N THR A 140 25.19 -1.27 -2.29
CA THR A 140 24.40 -0.58 -1.26
C THR A 140 23.78 0.72 -1.78
N THR A 141 24.54 1.49 -2.58
CA THR A 141 24.01 2.71 -3.21
C THR A 141 22.88 2.41 -4.20
N VAL A 142 23.01 1.35 -5.01
CA VAL A 142 21.95 0.93 -5.93
C VAL A 142 20.75 0.36 -5.17
N ALA A 143 20.97 -0.41 -4.10
CA ALA A 143 19.90 -0.90 -3.24
C ALA A 143 19.11 0.26 -2.61
N ALA A 144 19.77 1.31 -2.13
CA ALA A 144 19.10 2.51 -1.60
C ALA A 144 18.25 3.22 -2.66
N ALA A 145 18.76 3.35 -3.88
CA ALA A 145 18.00 3.93 -4.99
C ALA A 145 16.77 3.08 -5.38
N LEU A 146 16.91 1.75 -5.43
CA LEU A 146 15.82 0.82 -5.73
C LEU A 146 14.78 0.80 -4.60
N TYR A 147 15.22 0.78 -3.35
CA TYR A 147 14.37 0.81 -2.17
C TYR A 147 13.49 2.05 -2.15
N ARG A 148 14.09 3.23 -2.28
CA ARG A 148 13.37 4.50 -2.35
C ARG A 148 12.32 4.47 -3.46
N ARG A 149 12.70 4.07 -4.67
CA ARG A 149 11.76 3.97 -5.80
C ARG A 149 10.61 3.01 -5.48
N ALA A 150 10.90 1.83 -4.94
CA ALA A 150 9.89 0.82 -4.64
C ALA A 150 8.91 1.33 -3.57
N VAL A 151 9.42 2.02 -2.54
CA VAL A 151 8.62 2.69 -1.51
C VAL A 151 7.74 3.79 -2.10
N GLU A 152 8.32 4.65 -2.93
CA GLU A 152 7.62 5.74 -3.61
C GLU A 152 6.63 5.26 -4.68
N ALA A 153 6.72 4.01 -5.15
CA ALA A 153 5.78 3.44 -6.13
C ALA A 153 4.52 2.83 -5.49
N MET A 154 4.49 2.65 -4.17
CA MET A 154 3.35 2.07 -3.47
C MET A 154 2.24 3.10 -3.20
N ASP A 155 1.00 2.61 -3.23
CA ASP A 155 -0.18 3.38 -2.78
C ASP A 155 -0.12 3.65 -1.28
N ALA A 156 0.31 2.64 -0.51
CA ALA A 156 0.58 2.72 0.91
C ALA A 156 2.08 2.42 1.16
N PRO A 157 2.95 3.45 1.18
CA PRO A 157 4.38 3.27 1.37
C PRO A 157 4.70 2.60 2.70
N ASP A 158 5.48 1.53 2.65
CA ASP A 158 5.94 0.80 3.82
C ASP A 158 7.23 0.05 3.49
N GLY A 159 8.25 0.21 4.32
CA GLY A 159 9.51 -0.44 4.07
C GLY A 159 10.44 -0.45 5.26
N GLU A 160 11.36 -1.41 5.23
CA GLU A 160 12.39 -1.57 6.24
C GLU A 160 13.74 -1.82 5.54
N TRP A 161 14.79 -1.17 6.04
CA TRP A 161 16.16 -1.44 5.66
C TRP A 161 16.91 -2.02 6.85
N ILE A 162 17.61 -3.14 6.66
CA ILE A 162 18.39 -3.74 7.72
C ILE A 162 19.61 -4.50 7.20
N ALA A 163 20.73 -4.41 7.91
CA ALA A 163 21.88 -5.26 7.69
C ALA A 163 21.60 -6.70 8.18
N ALA A 164 21.99 -7.72 7.42
CA ALA A 164 21.80 -9.12 7.80
C ALA A 164 22.42 -9.46 9.17
N SER A 165 23.57 -8.85 9.48
CA SER A 165 24.25 -8.98 10.77
C SER A 165 23.44 -8.39 11.94
N GLU A 166 22.68 -7.32 11.72
CA GLU A 166 21.85 -6.67 12.73
C GLU A 166 20.65 -7.55 13.11
N ILE A 167 20.05 -8.27 12.16
CA ILE A 167 19.02 -9.28 12.45
C ILE A 167 19.57 -10.32 13.43
N VAL A 168 20.75 -10.89 13.12
CA VAL A 168 21.39 -11.89 13.99
C VAL A 168 21.72 -11.33 15.37
N HIS A 169 22.23 -10.09 15.42
CA HIS A 169 22.55 -9.43 16.68
C HIS A 169 21.30 -9.22 17.55
N ARG A 170 20.22 -8.71 16.97
CA ARG A 170 18.96 -8.43 17.68
C ARG A 170 18.23 -9.70 18.09
N ALA A 171 18.27 -10.75 17.26
CA ALA A 171 17.73 -12.06 17.61
C ALA A 171 18.40 -12.63 18.87
N ARG A 172 19.73 -12.51 18.97
CA ARG A 172 20.50 -12.93 20.16
C ARG A 172 20.07 -12.16 21.40
N LEU A 173 19.94 -10.83 21.30
CA LEU A 173 19.53 -10.00 22.42
C LEU A 173 18.10 -10.33 22.89
N ALA A 174 17.17 -10.50 21.95
CA ALA A 174 15.79 -10.88 22.26
C ALA A 174 15.73 -12.25 22.95
N ALA A 175 16.48 -13.24 22.44
CA ALA A 175 16.57 -14.57 23.04
C ALA A 175 17.16 -14.53 24.46
N MET A 176 18.22 -13.73 24.69
CA MET A 176 18.82 -13.54 26.00
C MET A 176 17.84 -12.90 26.99
N ARG A 177 17.01 -11.96 26.53
CA ARG A 177 15.99 -11.28 27.35
C ARG A 177 14.67 -12.05 27.46
N ARG A 178 14.50 -13.14 26.70
CA ARG A 178 13.23 -13.87 26.54
C ARG A 178 12.09 -12.97 26.07
N GLU A 179 12.43 -12.00 25.22
CA GLU A 179 11.48 -11.06 24.63
C GLU A 179 11.09 -11.52 23.22
N PRO A 180 9.87 -11.17 22.75
CA PRO A 180 9.50 -11.35 21.35
C PRO A 180 10.47 -10.64 20.42
N PHE A 181 10.77 -11.25 19.28
CA PHE A 181 11.66 -10.66 18.29
C PHE A 181 10.88 -9.77 17.31
N GLU A 182 10.32 -8.67 17.82
CA GLU A 182 9.44 -7.75 17.08
C GLU A 182 10.06 -7.22 15.77
N LEU A 183 11.38 -7.08 15.72
CA LEU A 183 12.08 -6.65 14.50
C LEU A 183 11.89 -7.66 13.36
N LEU A 184 11.92 -8.96 13.64
CA LEU A 184 11.69 -9.98 12.60
C LEU A 184 10.27 -9.89 12.04
N GLU A 185 9.29 -9.64 12.91
CA GLU A 185 7.89 -9.43 12.49
C GLU A 185 7.77 -8.20 11.61
N ARG A 186 8.38 -7.07 11.98
CA ARG A 186 8.44 -5.87 11.13
C ARG A 186 9.06 -6.17 9.77
N CYS A 187 10.20 -6.86 9.73
CA CYS A 187 10.84 -7.25 8.47
C CYS A 187 9.99 -8.22 7.65
N LEU A 188 9.18 -9.09 8.27
CA LEU A 188 8.26 -10.00 7.58
C LEU A 188 7.01 -9.30 7.02
N GLU A 189 6.58 -8.20 7.64
CA GLU A 189 5.37 -7.47 7.25
C GLU A 189 5.66 -6.32 6.28
N ALA A 190 6.87 -5.75 6.32
CA ALA A 190 7.28 -4.62 5.49
C ALA A 190 6.92 -4.80 4.00
N GLY A 191 6.30 -3.79 3.39
CA GLY A 191 5.99 -3.77 1.96
C GLY A 191 7.23 -4.00 1.08
N VAL A 192 8.31 -3.31 1.39
CA VAL A 192 9.64 -3.49 0.77
C VAL A 192 10.68 -3.73 1.87
N LEU A 193 11.52 -4.76 1.72
CA LEU A 193 12.63 -5.02 2.63
C LEU A 193 13.95 -4.90 1.87
N VAL A 194 14.92 -4.19 2.44
CA VAL A 194 16.32 -4.34 2.04
C VAL A 194 17.06 -5.15 3.09
N LEU A 195 17.71 -6.22 2.63
CA LEU A 195 18.62 -7.03 3.42
C LEU A 195 20.05 -6.77 2.93
N ASP A 196 20.73 -5.86 3.61
CA ASP A 196 22.07 -5.40 3.24
C ASP A 196 23.15 -6.33 3.80
N ASP A 197 24.25 -6.49 3.05
CA ASP A 197 25.42 -7.29 3.41
C ASP A 197 25.12 -8.75 3.81
N LEU A 198 24.20 -9.38 3.09
CA LEU A 198 23.89 -10.80 3.27
C LEU A 198 25.14 -11.66 3.04
N GLY A 199 25.46 -12.50 4.03
CA GLY A 199 26.63 -13.37 4.08
C GLY A 199 27.72 -12.88 5.03
N GLN A 200 27.67 -11.63 5.51
CA GLN A 200 28.67 -11.09 6.46
C GLN A 200 28.31 -11.40 7.92
N GLU A 201 27.08 -11.84 8.16
CA GLU A 201 26.62 -12.19 9.50
C GLU A 201 27.38 -13.40 10.09
N PRO A 202 27.48 -13.46 11.44
CA PRO A 202 28.00 -14.65 12.11
C PRO A 202 27.16 -15.88 11.78
N GLY A 203 27.83 -17.01 11.50
CA GLY A 203 27.15 -18.28 11.25
C GLY A 203 26.45 -18.88 12.49
N GLY A 204 25.89 -20.09 12.33
CA GLY A 204 25.23 -20.84 13.39
C GLY A 204 23.71 -20.86 13.27
N GLU A 205 23.02 -20.99 14.41
CA GLU A 205 21.55 -21.17 14.46
C GLU A 205 20.75 -19.97 13.93
N TRP A 206 21.32 -18.78 14.00
CA TRP A 206 20.69 -17.51 13.61
C TRP A 206 20.48 -17.36 12.10
N LYS A 207 21.12 -18.21 11.29
CA LYS A 207 20.83 -18.30 9.85
C LYS A 207 19.38 -18.70 9.60
N ARG A 208 18.74 -19.41 10.54
CA ARG A 208 17.34 -19.85 10.42
C ARG A 208 16.39 -18.67 10.26
N ASP A 209 16.61 -17.56 10.96
CA ASP A 209 15.74 -16.38 10.90
C ASP A 209 15.85 -15.69 9.53
N ILE A 210 17.08 -15.56 9.00
CA ILE A 210 17.31 -15.02 7.65
C ILE A 210 16.69 -15.92 6.58
N ILE A 211 16.89 -17.24 6.69
CA ILE A 211 16.29 -18.22 5.78
C ILE A 211 14.76 -18.11 5.83
N HIS A 212 14.20 -18.06 7.04
CA HIS A 212 12.76 -17.90 7.26
C HIS A 212 12.23 -16.60 6.64
N LEU A 213 12.91 -15.49 6.89
CA LEU A 213 12.57 -14.17 6.36
C LEU A 213 12.48 -14.18 4.82
N ILE A 214 13.54 -14.66 4.15
CA ILE A 214 13.58 -14.73 2.68
C ILE A 214 12.48 -15.65 2.15
N GLN A 215 12.32 -16.84 2.73
CA GLN A 215 11.31 -17.80 2.27
C GLN A 215 9.88 -17.27 2.44
N ARG A 216 9.56 -16.69 3.59
CA ARG A 216 8.21 -16.18 3.89
C ARG A 216 7.86 -14.97 3.03
N ARG A 217 8.79 -14.03 2.87
CA ARG A 217 8.58 -12.85 1.99
C ARG A 217 8.40 -13.27 0.54
N HIS A 218 9.22 -14.20 0.06
CA HIS A 218 9.07 -14.77 -1.27
C HIS A 218 7.70 -15.44 -1.45
N ALA A 219 7.26 -16.26 -0.48
CA ALA A 219 5.95 -16.91 -0.53
C ALA A 219 4.78 -15.91 -0.52
N ARG A 220 4.94 -14.79 0.20
CA ARG A 220 3.97 -13.67 0.24
C ARG A 220 4.10 -12.70 -0.92
N ARG A 221 5.04 -12.93 -1.85
CA ARG A 221 5.35 -12.03 -2.98
C ARG A 221 5.69 -10.60 -2.56
N GLN A 222 6.31 -10.41 -1.40
CA GLN A 222 6.75 -9.10 -0.92
C GLN A 222 8.15 -8.76 -1.47
N ILE A 223 8.32 -7.51 -1.90
CA ILE A 223 9.55 -7.04 -2.53
C ILE A 223 10.70 -7.14 -1.52
N THR A 224 11.78 -7.80 -1.92
CA THR A 224 13.00 -7.96 -1.14
C THR A 224 14.21 -7.61 -2.01
N ILE A 225 15.01 -6.65 -1.58
CA ILE A 225 16.25 -6.26 -2.25
C ILE A 225 17.39 -6.78 -1.37
N VAL A 226 18.31 -7.54 -1.95
CA VAL A 226 19.43 -8.13 -1.23
C VAL A 226 20.72 -7.56 -1.79
N THR A 227 21.66 -7.20 -0.91
CA THR A 227 23.06 -7.01 -1.32
C THR A 227 23.91 -8.13 -0.74
N THR A 228 24.85 -8.65 -1.53
CA THR A 228 25.72 -9.72 -1.07
C THR A 228 27.07 -9.69 -1.76
N PHE A 229 28.11 -10.13 -1.05
CA PHE A 229 29.42 -10.42 -1.66
C PHE A 229 29.53 -11.87 -2.15
N LEU A 230 28.55 -12.72 -1.82
CA LEU A 230 28.56 -14.14 -2.18
C LEU A 230 28.50 -14.28 -3.70
N ALA A 231 29.32 -15.17 -4.22
CA ALA A 231 29.32 -15.48 -5.65
C ALA A 231 28.08 -16.30 -6.01
N ALA A 232 27.51 -16.00 -7.18
CA ALA A 232 26.47 -16.84 -7.75
C ALA A 232 27.03 -18.27 -8.00
N PRO A 233 26.25 -19.32 -7.74
CA PRO A 233 26.68 -20.69 -7.95
C PRO A 233 27.18 -20.87 -9.39
N ARG A 234 28.34 -21.51 -9.54
CA ARG A 234 28.88 -21.97 -10.81
C ARG A 234 28.86 -23.49 -10.83
N HIS A 235 28.60 -24.07 -11.98
CA HIS A 235 28.47 -25.51 -12.10
C HIS A 235 29.78 -26.21 -11.66
N GLY A 236 29.71 -27.06 -10.64
CA GLY A 236 30.84 -27.81 -10.11
C GLY A 236 31.73 -27.04 -9.13
N GLU A 237 31.40 -25.79 -8.79
CA GLU A 237 32.10 -25.02 -7.77
C GLU A 237 31.30 -24.99 -6.46
N PRO A 238 31.98 -25.00 -5.29
CA PRO A 238 31.32 -24.75 -4.00
C PRO A 238 30.57 -23.42 -4.03
N CYS A 239 29.35 -23.40 -3.51
CA CYS A 239 28.55 -22.18 -3.40
C CYS A 239 28.38 -21.83 -1.93
N ASP A 240 29.09 -20.80 -1.48
CA ASP A 240 29.03 -20.32 -0.09
C ASP A 240 27.59 -20.03 0.38
N ALA A 241 26.72 -19.62 -0.53
CA ALA A 241 25.31 -19.37 -0.21
C ALA A 241 24.52 -20.66 0.02
N VAL A 242 24.84 -21.75 -0.68
CA VAL A 242 24.24 -23.08 -0.41
C VAL A 242 24.71 -23.57 0.96
N ASP A 243 26.00 -23.44 1.25
CA ASP A 243 26.56 -23.85 2.55
C ASP A 243 26.03 -22.99 3.71
N ARG A 244 25.75 -21.71 3.46
CA ARG A 244 25.16 -20.83 4.47
C ARG A 244 23.66 -21.04 4.63
N TYR A 245 22.89 -20.97 3.56
CA TYR A 245 21.44 -20.78 3.61
C TYR A 245 20.63 -21.97 3.08
N GLY A 246 21.32 -23.00 2.57
CA GLY A 246 20.71 -24.14 1.90
C GLY A 246 20.34 -23.84 0.45
N ASP A 247 20.18 -24.93 -0.31
CA ASP A 247 19.91 -24.91 -1.75
C ASP A 247 18.69 -24.05 -2.13
N GLY A 248 17.60 -24.18 -1.37
CA GLY A 248 16.36 -23.46 -1.66
C GLY A 248 16.51 -21.94 -1.61
N VAL A 249 17.26 -21.39 -0.65
CA VAL A 249 17.49 -19.95 -0.57
C VAL A 249 18.49 -19.50 -1.63
N ALA A 250 19.59 -20.26 -1.80
CA ALA A 250 20.60 -19.94 -2.80
C ALA A 250 20.01 -19.87 -4.22
N ARG A 251 19.17 -20.85 -4.60
CA ARG A 251 18.51 -20.86 -5.92
C ARG A 251 17.65 -19.61 -6.16
N ARG A 252 16.95 -19.13 -5.13
CA ARG A 252 16.13 -17.89 -5.22
C ARG A 252 17.00 -16.65 -5.31
N LEU A 253 18.05 -16.56 -4.49
CA LEU A 253 18.96 -15.42 -4.48
C LEU A 253 19.69 -15.24 -5.82
N PHE A 254 20.00 -16.34 -6.50
CA PHE A 254 20.78 -16.32 -7.73
C PHE A 254 20.00 -16.78 -8.96
N GLU A 255 18.68 -16.67 -8.93
CA GLU A 255 17.85 -16.85 -10.12
C GLU A 255 18.17 -15.73 -11.11
N ASP A 256 18.50 -16.07 -12.36
CA ASP A 256 19.09 -15.14 -13.33
C ASP A 256 18.22 -13.89 -13.58
N GLU A 257 16.89 -14.02 -13.49
CA GLU A 257 15.96 -12.91 -13.66
C GLU A 257 16.01 -11.89 -12.51
N SER A 258 16.43 -12.32 -11.31
CA SER A 258 16.52 -11.49 -10.10
C SER A 258 17.93 -10.96 -9.83
N LEU A 259 18.95 -11.50 -10.52
CA LEU A 259 20.36 -11.31 -10.18
C LEU A 259 21.03 -10.21 -11.01
N ILE A 260 21.56 -9.20 -10.32
CA ILE A 260 22.36 -8.12 -10.91
C ILE A 260 23.81 -8.28 -10.44
N ARG A 261 24.68 -8.67 -11.37
CA ARG A 261 26.09 -8.96 -11.07
C ARG A 261 26.96 -7.71 -11.20
N PHE A 262 27.67 -7.42 -10.12
CA PHE A 262 28.67 -6.38 -10.01
C PHE A 262 30.07 -7.01 -10.16
N ARG A 263 30.79 -6.73 -11.25
CA ARG A 263 32.19 -7.18 -11.45
C ARG A 263 33.20 -6.25 -10.78
N GLY A 264 34.20 -6.73 -10.06
CA GLY A 264 35.28 -5.84 -9.59
C GLY A 264 36.02 -5.22 -10.78
N ASP A 265 36.47 -3.98 -10.66
CA ASP A 265 37.46 -3.45 -11.60
C ASP A 265 38.78 -4.15 -11.21
N SER A 266 39.25 -5.05 -12.07
CA SER A 266 40.55 -5.71 -11.93
C SER A 266 41.65 -4.81 -12.46
#